data_AF-A0A498QHN6-F1
#
_entry.id   AF-A0A498QHN6-F1
#
_cell.length_a   1.000
_cell.length_b   1.000
_cell.length_c   1.000
_cell.angle_alpha   90.00
_cell.angle_beta   90.00
_cell.angle_gamma   90.00
#
_symmetry.space_group_name_H-M   'P 1'
#
loop_
_entity.id
_entity.type
_entity.pdbx_description
1 polymer ?
#
loop_
_entity_poly.entity_id
_entity_poly.type
_entity_poly.pdbx_seq_one_letter_code
_entity_poly.pdbx_strand_id
1 'polypeptide(L)'
;MLRVARNGAVKARTAALNTLRSMVITAPEPLRTQLRSLSSAQLVTACARLRPDPTNLLHPAQSAKQALRSIAQRAQHLDTETRSPRKQLDDLIQTAAPATAAIFGLGPDTVSALLVTIGDNPDRLRSEAAFTHLCGVAPIPASSGKTHRHPLHRGGDRASNSALHIATVVRLRYDPRSRAYADRRTTEGLSMPEIIRCQKRYLAREILHSLRADYAQLST
;
A
#
# COMPACT_ATOMS: atom_id res chain seq x y z
N MET A 1 0.65 -2.01 -16.88
CA MET A 1 -0.66 -1.33 -17.10
C MET A 1 -1.70 -1.69 -16.03
N LEU A 2 -1.97 -2.96 -15.73
CA LEU A 2 -2.96 -3.38 -14.71
C LEU A 2 -2.75 -2.71 -13.34
N ARG A 3 -1.51 -2.61 -12.87
CA ARG A 3 -1.15 -1.90 -11.63
C ARG A 3 -1.56 -0.42 -11.66
N VAL A 4 -1.43 0.25 -12.81
CA VAL A 4 -1.83 1.66 -12.97
C VAL A 4 -3.34 1.80 -12.84
N ALA A 5 -4.11 0.96 -13.55
CA ALA A 5 -5.57 0.93 -13.45
C ALA A 5 -6.03 0.70 -12.01
N ARG A 6 -5.49 -0.34 -11.35
CA ARG A 6 -5.80 -0.68 -9.96
C ARG A 6 -5.50 0.47 -8.98
N ASN A 7 -4.37 1.15 -9.14
CA ASN A 7 -3.99 2.27 -8.28
C ASN A 7 -4.90 3.48 -8.48
N GLY A 8 -5.32 3.75 -9.72
CA GLY A 8 -6.33 4.76 -10.04
C GLY A 8 -7.63 4.48 -9.30
N ALA A 9 -8.14 3.25 -9.41
CA ALA A 9 -9.37 2.82 -8.73
C ALA A 9 -9.25 2.90 -7.20
N VAL A 10 -8.12 2.48 -6.60
CA VAL A 10 -7.90 2.61 -5.14
C VAL A 10 -7.85 4.07 -4.69
N LYS A 11 -7.21 4.95 -5.47
CA LYS A 11 -7.15 6.38 -5.17
C LYS A 11 -8.55 6.99 -5.20
N ALA A 12 -9.33 6.71 -6.25
CA ALA A 12 -10.71 7.15 -6.36
C ALA A 12 -11.60 6.60 -5.23
N ARG A 13 -11.41 5.33 -4.85
CA ARG A 13 -12.15 4.70 -3.75
C ARG A 13 -11.87 5.40 -2.43
N THR A 14 -10.59 5.68 -2.16
CA THR A 14 -10.17 6.39 -0.94
C THR A 14 -10.76 7.79 -0.89
N ALA A 15 -10.74 8.50 -2.02
CA ALA A 15 -11.37 9.81 -2.13
C ALA A 15 -12.88 9.73 -1.83
N ALA A 16 -13.60 8.78 -2.43
CA ALA A 16 -15.03 8.59 -2.18
C ALA A 16 -15.33 8.30 -0.69
N LEU A 17 -14.55 7.44 -0.03
CA LEU A 17 -14.70 7.16 1.40
C LEU A 17 -14.45 8.39 2.27
N ASN A 18 -13.42 9.18 1.96
CA ASN A 18 -13.10 10.40 2.70
C ASN A 18 -14.19 11.47 2.51
N THR A 19 -14.68 11.65 1.28
CA THR A 19 -15.81 12.54 1.00
C THR A 19 -17.05 12.10 1.77
N LEU A 20 -17.35 10.81 1.78
CA LEU A 20 -18.52 10.28 2.48
C LEU A 20 -18.44 10.51 3.99
N ARG A 21 -17.29 10.24 4.62
CA ARG A 21 -17.06 10.55 6.05
C ARG A 21 -17.19 12.05 6.34
N SER A 22 -16.61 12.89 5.48
CA SER A 22 -16.70 14.35 5.63
C SER A 22 -18.14 14.84 5.54
N MET A 23 -18.93 14.32 4.59
CA MET A 23 -20.34 14.69 4.45
C MET A 23 -21.20 14.25 5.64
N VAL A 24 -20.89 13.15 6.30
CA VAL A 24 -21.61 12.74 7.52
C VAL A 24 -21.44 13.78 8.63
N ILE A 25 -20.29 14.44 8.73
CA ILE A 25 -20.04 15.50 9.73
C ILE A 25 -20.99 16.68 9.50
N THR A 26 -21.23 17.07 8.25
CA THR A 26 -22.07 18.21 7.90
C THR A 26 -23.53 17.85 7.59
N ALA A 27 -23.90 16.57 7.63
CA ALA A 27 -25.26 16.10 7.33
C ALA A 27 -26.30 16.60 8.35
N PRO A 28 -27.59 16.74 7.96
CA PRO A 28 -28.67 17.05 8.91
C PRO A 28 -28.73 16.07 10.09
N GLU A 29 -29.12 16.57 11.28
CA GLU A 29 -28.98 15.83 12.55
C GLU A 29 -29.56 14.41 12.52
N PRO A 30 -30.78 14.15 12.01
CA PRO A 30 -31.33 12.79 11.99
C PRO A 30 -30.46 11.80 11.20
N LEU A 31 -29.81 12.25 10.12
CA LEU A 31 -28.89 11.42 9.34
C LEU A 31 -27.54 11.27 10.04
N ARG A 32 -27.01 12.36 10.60
CA ARG A 32 -25.74 12.35 11.32
C ARG A 32 -25.78 11.37 12.50
N THR A 33 -26.84 11.41 13.32
CA THR A 33 -27.01 10.52 14.47
C THR A 33 -26.97 9.05 14.04
N GLN A 34 -27.62 8.70 12.92
CA GLN A 34 -27.68 7.33 12.40
C GLN A 34 -26.34 6.84 11.83
N LEU A 35 -25.54 7.73 11.25
CA LEU A 35 -24.37 7.35 10.45
C LEU A 35 -23.04 7.49 11.18
N ARG A 36 -22.92 8.38 12.18
CA ARG A 36 -21.64 8.78 12.78
C ARG A 36 -20.86 7.66 13.48
N SER A 37 -21.54 6.64 14.00
CA SER A 37 -20.91 5.52 14.72
C SER A 37 -20.53 4.35 13.82
N LEU A 38 -20.89 4.40 12.53
CA LEU A 38 -20.68 3.28 11.62
C LEU A 38 -19.22 3.18 11.20
N SER A 39 -18.71 1.95 11.15
CA SER A 39 -17.46 1.67 10.46
C SER A 39 -17.58 2.02 8.97
N SER A 40 -16.47 2.16 8.27
CA SER A 40 -16.51 2.63 6.87
C SER A 40 -17.22 1.66 5.93
N ALA A 41 -17.12 0.36 6.18
CA ALA A 41 -17.85 -0.65 5.40
C ALA A 41 -19.37 -0.58 5.67
N GLN A 42 -19.76 -0.46 6.94
CA GLN A 42 -21.16 -0.28 7.33
C GLN A 42 -21.73 1.02 6.77
N LEU A 43 -20.95 2.10 6.82
CA LEU A 43 -21.34 3.42 6.36
C LEU A 43 -21.58 3.45 4.85
N VAL A 44 -20.69 2.87 4.03
CA VAL A 44 -20.92 2.71 2.58
C VAL A 44 -22.21 1.91 2.33
N THR A 45 -22.40 0.82 3.05
CA THR A 45 -23.59 -0.03 2.88
C THR A 45 -24.88 0.70 3.25
N ALA A 46 -24.89 1.43 4.38
CA ALA A 46 -26.03 2.19 4.85
C ALA A 46 -26.36 3.33 3.88
N CYS A 47 -25.37 4.13 3.48
CA CYS A 47 -25.55 5.24 2.56
C CYS A 47 -26.05 4.79 1.18
N ALA A 48 -25.53 3.68 0.64
CA ALA A 48 -25.97 3.14 -0.65
C ALA A 48 -27.45 2.70 -0.67
N ARG A 49 -28.02 2.40 0.51
CA ARG A 49 -29.42 1.99 0.70
C ARG A 49 -30.36 3.14 1.03
N LEU A 50 -29.86 4.37 1.17
CA LEU A 50 -30.71 5.53 1.44
C LEU A 50 -31.75 5.71 0.33
N ARG A 51 -32.96 6.08 0.73
CA ARG A 51 -34.08 6.35 -0.18
C ARG A 51 -34.39 7.85 -0.12
N PRO A 52 -33.75 8.66 -0.97
CA PRO A 52 -34.11 10.06 -1.14
C PRO A 52 -35.40 10.16 -1.94
N ASP A 53 -36.19 11.18 -1.62
CA ASP A 53 -37.29 11.63 -2.47
C ASP A 53 -36.72 12.57 -3.55
N PRO A 54 -36.72 12.16 -4.84
CA PRO A 54 -36.14 12.98 -5.92
C PRO A 54 -36.98 14.22 -6.24
N THR A 55 -38.24 14.28 -5.80
CA THR A 55 -39.14 15.42 -6.04
C THR A 55 -38.95 16.53 -5.01
N ASN A 56 -38.29 16.24 -3.88
CA ASN A 56 -38.12 17.18 -2.77
C ASN A 56 -36.63 17.41 -2.42
N LEU A 57 -35.79 17.62 -3.43
CA LEU A 57 -34.35 17.83 -3.22
C LEU A 57 -34.00 19.18 -2.58
N LEU A 58 -34.93 20.15 -2.56
CA LEU A 58 -34.75 21.40 -1.83
C LEU A 58 -34.70 21.17 -0.31
N HIS A 59 -35.31 20.08 0.20
CA HIS A 59 -35.21 19.72 1.59
C HIS A 59 -33.81 19.18 1.91
N PRO A 60 -33.04 19.77 2.87
CA PRO A 60 -31.65 19.41 3.13
C PRO A 60 -31.40 17.93 3.42
N ALA A 61 -32.34 17.25 4.10
CA ALA A 61 -32.22 15.82 4.35
C ALA A 61 -32.33 14.96 3.08
N GLN A 62 -33.12 15.37 2.09
CA GLN A 62 -33.30 14.59 0.85
C GLN A 62 -32.11 14.79 -0.10
N SER A 63 -31.62 16.02 -0.25
CA SER A 63 -30.38 16.28 -0.99
C SER A 63 -29.17 15.60 -0.35
N ALA A 64 -29.04 15.63 0.98
CA ALA A 64 -27.99 14.89 1.69
C ALA A 64 -28.08 13.37 1.45
N LYS A 65 -29.27 12.77 1.52
CA LYS A 65 -29.48 11.35 1.20
C LYS A 65 -29.07 11.02 -0.23
N GLN A 66 -29.47 11.84 -1.20
CA GLN A 66 -29.14 11.65 -2.61
C GLN A 66 -27.62 11.70 -2.85
N ALA A 67 -26.94 12.70 -2.29
CA ALA A 67 -25.50 12.84 -2.44
C ALA A 67 -24.72 11.70 -1.75
N LEU A 68 -25.08 11.37 -0.50
CA LEU A 68 -24.48 10.25 0.25
C LEU A 68 -24.67 8.91 -0.48
N ARG A 69 -25.86 8.67 -1.04
CA ARG A 69 -26.15 7.47 -1.83
C ARG A 69 -25.27 7.38 -3.07
N SER A 70 -25.18 8.47 -3.85
CA SER A 70 -24.37 8.52 -5.07
C SER A 70 -22.89 8.21 -4.78
N ILE A 71 -22.31 8.82 -3.74
CA ILE A 71 -20.91 8.59 -3.35
C ILE A 71 -20.70 7.16 -2.85
N ALA A 72 -21.65 6.62 -2.07
CA ALA A 72 -21.58 5.26 -1.57
C ALA A 72 -21.63 4.21 -2.69
N GLN A 73 -22.53 4.38 -3.66
CA GLN A 73 -22.61 3.52 -4.84
C GLN A 73 -21.33 3.59 -5.67
N ARG A 74 -20.74 4.78 -5.83
CA ARG A 74 -19.43 4.94 -6.45
C ARG A 74 -18.34 4.17 -5.70
N ALA A 75 -18.32 4.26 -4.36
CA ALA A 75 -17.36 3.51 -3.54
C ALA A 75 -17.53 1.99 -3.72
N GLN A 76 -18.76 1.48 -3.79
CA GLN A 76 -19.04 0.06 -4.06
C GLN A 76 -18.57 -0.38 -5.44
N HIS A 77 -18.81 0.43 -6.47
CA HIS A 77 -18.32 0.15 -7.82
C HIS A 77 -16.79 0.09 -7.85
N LEU A 78 -16.12 1.06 -7.24
CA LEU A 78 -14.65 1.08 -7.14
C LEU A 78 -14.11 -0.10 -6.31
N ASP A 79 -14.83 -0.53 -5.27
CA ASP A 79 -14.53 -1.76 -4.54
C ASP A 79 -14.50 -2.98 -5.47
N THR A 80 -15.49 -3.11 -6.36
CA THR A 80 -15.51 -4.21 -7.34
C THR A 80 -14.43 -4.05 -8.41
N GLU A 81 -14.23 -2.83 -8.92
CA GLU A 81 -13.24 -2.54 -9.96
C GLU A 81 -11.83 -2.86 -9.49
N THR A 82 -11.48 -2.55 -8.23
CA THR A 82 -10.14 -2.84 -7.70
C THR A 82 -9.83 -4.34 -7.57
N ARG A 83 -10.84 -5.20 -7.42
CA ARG A 83 -10.65 -6.64 -7.21
C ARG A 83 -10.18 -7.36 -8.47
N SER A 84 -10.71 -6.99 -9.64
CA SER A 84 -10.40 -7.68 -10.89
C SER A 84 -8.92 -7.54 -11.28
N PRO A 85 -8.35 -6.32 -11.38
CA PRO A 85 -6.92 -6.15 -11.66
C PRO A 85 -6.03 -6.71 -10.56
N ARG A 86 -6.47 -6.72 -9.30
CA ARG A 86 -5.71 -7.35 -8.21
C ARG A 86 -5.56 -8.85 -8.43
N LYS A 87 -6.64 -9.54 -8.80
CA LYS A 87 -6.61 -10.97 -9.11
C LYS A 87 -5.72 -11.24 -10.32
N GLN A 88 -5.91 -10.49 -11.40
CA GLN A 88 -5.08 -10.63 -12.61
C GLN A 88 -3.59 -10.38 -12.33
N LEU A 89 -3.26 -9.40 -11.48
CA LEU A 89 -1.89 -9.18 -11.04
C LEU A 89 -1.34 -10.36 -10.26
N ASP A 90 -2.12 -10.94 -9.36
CA ASP A 90 -1.71 -12.12 -8.58
C ASP A 90 -1.41 -13.30 -9.52
N ASP A 91 -2.33 -13.63 -10.42
CA ASP A 91 -2.16 -14.73 -11.39
C ASP A 91 -0.90 -14.55 -12.25
N LEU A 92 -0.65 -13.33 -12.75
CA LEU A 92 0.54 -13.00 -13.52
C LEU A 92 1.82 -13.07 -12.69
N ILE A 93 1.78 -12.64 -11.43
CA ILE A 93 2.94 -12.66 -10.53
C ILE A 93 3.30 -14.10 -10.16
N GLN A 94 2.32 -14.96 -9.88
CA GLN A 94 2.59 -16.38 -9.60
C GLN A 94 3.22 -17.09 -10.79
N THR A 95 2.92 -16.64 -12.01
CA THR A 95 3.53 -17.17 -13.24
C THR A 95 4.93 -16.60 -13.47
N ALA A 96 5.09 -15.29 -13.37
CA ALA A 96 6.33 -14.61 -13.79
C ALA A 96 7.40 -14.47 -12.69
N ALA A 97 6.99 -14.42 -11.42
CA ALA A 97 7.91 -14.21 -10.30
C ALA A 97 7.51 -15.00 -9.04
N PRO A 98 7.34 -16.34 -9.12
CA PRO A 98 6.89 -17.16 -8.02
C PRO A 98 7.83 -17.12 -6.80
N ALA A 99 9.15 -17.09 -6.99
CA ALA A 99 10.10 -17.06 -5.87
C ALA A 99 9.99 -15.73 -5.10
N THR A 100 9.88 -14.61 -5.83
CA THR A 100 9.66 -13.30 -5.23
C THR A 100 8.30 -13.21 -4.53
N ALA A 101 7.25 -13.80 -5.11
CA ALA A 101 5.92 -13.83 -4.52
C ALA A 101 5.87 -14.63 -3.21
N ALA A 102 6.71 -15.66 -3.07
CA ALA A 102 6.81 -16.49 -1.87
C ALA A 102 7.47 -15.78 -0.68
N ILE A 103 8.13 -14.63 -0.89
CA ILE A 103 8.78 -13.88 0.19
C ILE A 103 7.73 -13.39 1.19
N PHE A 104 7.91 -13.77 2.46
CA PHE A 104 6.97 -13.41 3.50
C PHE A 104 6.81 -11.89 3.64
N GLY A 105 5.56 -11.43 3.72
CA GLY A 105 5.20 -10.02 3.83
C GLY A 105 5.04 -9.30 2.48
N LEU A 106 5.42 -9.93 1.37
CA LEU A 106 5.06 -9.43 0.04
C LEU A 106 3.68 -9.96 -0.38
N GLY A 107 2.95 -9.13 -1.13
CA GLY A 107 1.71 -9.51 -1.80
C GLY A 107 1.64 -8.91 -3.21
N PRO A 108 0.55 -9.14 -3.95
CA PRO A 108 0.47 -8.79 -5.38
C PRO A 108 0.77 -7.31 -5.68
N ASP A 109 0.32 -6.40 -4.82
CA ASP A 109 0.53 -4.96 -5.00
C ASP A 109 1.98 -4.54 -4.75
N THR A 110 2.66 -5.15 -3.78
CA THR A 110 4.06 -4.85 -3.46
C THR A 110 5.01 -5.50 -4.45
N VAL A 111 4.74 -6.76 -4.85
CA VAL A 111 5.54 -7.47 -5.86
C VAL A 111 5.41 -6.79 -7.21
N SER A 112 4.20 -6.45 -7.65
CA SER A 112 4.01 -5.71 -8.91
C SER A 112 4.71 -4.34 -8.90
N ALA A 113 4.77 -3.66 -7.75
CA ALA A 113 5.55 -2.43 -7.64
C ALA A 113 7.04 -2.69 -7.88
N LEU A 114 7.60 -3.71 -7.24
CA LEU A 114 9.02 -4.07 -7.39
C LEU A 114 9.35 -4.47 -8.83
N LEU A 115 8.55 -5.34 -9.45
CA LEU A 115 8.75 -5.76 -10.84
C LEU A 115 8.71 -4.57 -11.81
N VAL A 116 7.74 -3.66 -11.65
CA VAL A 116 7.65 -2.44 -12.49
C VAL A 116 8.85 -1.51 -12.27
N THR A 117 9.32 -1.37 -11.04
CA THR A 117 10.48 -0.52 -10.73
C THR A 117 11.77 -1.04 -11.36
N ILE A 118 11.92 -2.36 -11.40
CA ILE A 118 13.12 -3.00 -11.95
C ILE A 118 13.09 -3.01 -13.47
N GLY A 119 11.90 -3.24 -14.05
CA GLY A 119 11.73 -3.39 -15.49
C GLY A 119 12.15 -4.78 -15.96
N ASP A 120 12.26 -4.97 -17.26
CA ASP A 120 12.53 -6.24 -17.96
C ASP A 120 14.03 -6.59 -18.09
N ASN A 121 14.92 -5.69 -17.69
CA ASN A 121 16.36 -5.88 -17.80
C ASN A 121 17.01 -6.15 -16.42
N PRO A 122 17.20 -7.43 -16.03
CA PRO A 122 17.83 -7.77 -14.76
C PRO A 122 19.30 -7.34 -14.68
N ASP A 123 20.02 -7.29 -15.80
CA ASP A 123 21.44 -6.94 -15.87
C ASP A 123 21.73 -5.47 -15.52
N ARG A 124 20.68 -4.63 -15.55
CA ARG A 124 20.74 -3.25 -15.06
C ARG A 124 21.10 -3.19 -13.57
N LEU A 125 20.74 -4.20 -12.79
CA LEU A 125 21.01 -4.28 -11.36
C LEU A 125 22.24 -5.13 -11.06
N ARG A 126 23.42 -4.55 -11.31
CA ARG A 126 24.72 -5.23 -11.16
C ARG A 126 25.07 -5.61 -9.73
N SER A 127 24.47 -4.98 -8.72
CA SER A 127 24.76 -5.26 -7.31
C SER A 127 23.58 -5.03 -6.38
N GLU A 128 23.64 -5.62 -5.19
CA GLU A 128 22.71 -5.33 -4.10
C GLU A 128 22.67 -3.84 -3.75
N ALA A 129 23.83 -3.18 -3.75
CA ALA A 129 23.94 -1.77 -3.45
C ALA A 129 23.11 -0.94 -4.45
N ALA A 130 23.27 -1.22 -5.76
CA ALA A 130 22.49 -0.57 -6.82
C ALA A 130 20.99 -0.76 -6.61
N PHE A 131 20.55 -1.98 -6.29
CA PHE A 131 19.13 -2.26 -6.01
C PHE A 131 18.61 -1.46 -4.80
N THR A 132 19.40 -1.37 -3.74
CA THR A 132 18.97 -0.66 -2.53
C THR A 132 18.96 0.87 -2.71
N HIS A 133 19.81 1.41 -3.56
CA HIS A 133 19.73 2.81 -3.98
C HIS A 133 18.51 3.06 -4.85
N LEU A 134 18.22 2.17 -5.81
CA LEU A 134 17.02 2.25 -6.64
C LEU A 134 15.75 2.26 -5.77
N CYS A 135 15.67 1.39 -4.75
CA CYS A 135 14.53 1.36 -3.83
C CYS A 135 14.54 2.46 -2.76
N GLY A 136 15.58 3.30 -2.70
CA GLY A 136 15.72 4.35 -1.69
C GLY A 136 15.85 3.81 -0.25
N VAL A 137 16.48 2.65 -0.07
CA VAL A 137 16.72 2.01 1.23
C VAL A 137 18.20 1.81 1.54
N ALA A 138 19.09 2.30 0.68
CA ALA A 138 20.51 2.34 0.94
C ALA A 138 20.82 3.24 2.15
N PRO A 139 21.66 2.79 3.10
CA PRO A 139 22.14 3.64 4.17
C PRO A 139 23.10 4.68 3.59
N ILE A 140 22.70 5.95 3.57
CA ILE A 140 23.59 7.06 3.19
C ILE A 140 24.10 7.70 4.48
N PRO A 141 25.43 7.74 4.70
CA PRO A 141 25.98 8.52 5.79
C PRO A 141 25.75 10.02 5.50
N ALA A 142 25.22 10.73 6.48
CA ALA A 142 25.19 12.19 6.47
C ALA A 142 25.75 12.66 7.81
N SER A 143 27.07 12.67 7.92
CA SER A 143 27.76 13.11 9.14
C SER A 143 29.02 13.87 8.78
N SER A 144 29.18 15.08 9.30
CA SER A 144 30.44 15.83 9.33
C SER A 144 31.12 15.78 10.72
N GLY A 145 30.76 14.80 11.56
CA GLY A 145 31.20 14.71 12.97
C GLY A 145 30.92 13.35 13.63
N LYS A 146 30.89 13.29 14.97
CA LYS A 146 30.80 12.06 15.81
C LYS A 146 29.45 11.30 15.78
N THR A 147 28.50 11.71 14.95
CA THR A 147 27.15 11.12 14.91
C THR A 147 27.06 10.08 13.79
N HIS A 148 27.00 8.79 14.15
CA HIS A 148 26.84 7.68 13.20
C HIS A 148 25.37 7.36 12.88
N ARG A 149 24.56 8.37 12.57
CA ARG A 149 23.15 8.16 12.19
C ARG A 149 22.97 8.26 10.68
N HIS A 150 22.15 7.37 10.13
CA HIS A 150 21.78 7.38 8.72
C HIS A 150 20.40 8.01 8.54
N PRO A 151 20.28 9.22 7.96
CA PRO A 151 18.99 9.84 7.72
C PRO A 151 18.17 9.07 6.68
N LEU A 152 16.91 9.48 6.53
CA LEU A 152 16.04 8.98 5.47
C LEU A 152 16.62 9.30 4.08
N HIS A 153 16.81 8.27 3.27
CA HIS A 153 17.14 8.42 1.85
C HIS A 153 15.97 9.07 1.10
N ARG A 154 16.18 10.25 0.50
CA ARG A 154 15.15 11.00 -0.24
C ARG A 154 15.14 10.70 -1.75
N GLY A 155 16.15 10.01 -2.28
CA GLY A 155 16.14 9.52 -3.66
C GLY A 155 15.46 8.15 -3.80
N GLY A 156 15.59 7.58 -5.00
CA GLY A 156 15.05 6.27 -5.34
C GLY A 156 13.57 6.29 -5.70
N ASP A 157 13.09 5.16 -6.20
CA ASP A 157 11.70 4.94 -6.55
C ASP A 157 10.83 4.80 -5.29
N ARG A 158 9.74 5.58 -5.24
CA ARG A 158 8.87 5.65 -4.06
C ARG A 158 7.90 4.47 -3.97
N ALA A 159 7.56 3.85 -5.09
CA ALA A 159 6.66 2.71 -5.12
C ALA A 159 7.31 1.47 -4.48
N SER A 160 8.53 1.14 -4.90
CA SER A 160 9.35 0.08 -4.32
C SER A 160 9.71 0.36 -2.85
N ASN A 161 10.03 1.60 -2.49
CA ASN A 161 10.27 1.98 -1.10
C ASN A 161 9.06 1.73 -0.20
N SER A 162 7.86 2.09 -0.69
CA SER A 162 6.59 1.85 -0.02
C SER A 162 6.29 0.35 0.08
N ALA A 163 6.53 -0.41 -1.00
CA ALA A 163 6.39 -1.86 -1.01
C ALA A 163 7.26 -2.53 0.08
N LEU A 164 8.55 -2.18 0.15
CA LEU A 164 9.46 -2.65 1.19
C LEU A 164 9.00 -2.26 2.60
N HIS A 165 8.45 -1.05 2.76
CA HIS A 165 7.93 -0.60 4.05
C HIS A 165 6.71 -1.41 4.49
N ILE A 166 5.72 -1.60 3.61
CA ILE A 166 4.52 -2.40 3.89
C ILE A 166 4.93 -3.83 4.28
N ALA A 167 5.80 -4.46 3.49
CA ALA A 167 6.28 -5.81 3.78
C ALA A 167 7.04 -5.90 5.12
N THR A 168 7.84 -4.89 5.44
CA THR A 168 8.53 -4.80 6.73
C THR A 168 7.55 -4.66 7.90
N VAL A 169 6.49 -3.86 7.76
CA VAL A 169 5.45 -3.72 8.80
C VAL A 169 4.70 -5.04 9.01
N VAL A 170 4.38 -5.76 7.93
CA VAL A 170 3.78 -7.10 7.99
C VAL A 170 4.72 -8.08 8.70
N ARG A 171 6.01 -8.08 8.36
CA ARG A 171 7.05 -8.88 9.03
C ARG A 171 7.16 -8.60 10.52
N LEU A 172 7.24 -7.32 10.90
CA LEU A 172 7.28 -6.93 12.31
C LEU A 172 6.03 -7.38 13.08
N ARG A 173 4.88 -7.47 12.42
CA ARG A 173 3.66 -7.93 13.07
C ARG A 173 3.57 -9.45 13.17
N TYR A 174 4.00 -10.19 12.15
CA TYR A 174 3.67 -11.61 12.02
C TYR A 174 4.87 -12.55 11.97
N ASP A 175 6.06 -12.12 11.53
CA ASP A 175 7.25 -12.96 11.46
C ASP A 175 8.04 -12.95 12.79
N PRO A 176 8.18 -14.09 13.48
CA PRO A 176 8.95 -14.19 14.72
C PRO A 176 10.41 -13.74 14.56
N ARG A 177 11.05 -14.01 13.41
CA ARG A 177 12.46 -13.67 13.19
C ARG A 177 12.65 -12.16 13.10
N SER A 178 11.80 -11.47 12.34
CA SER A 178 11.78 -10.01 12.27
C SER A 178 11.48 -9.35 13.61
N ARG A 179 10.61 -9.93 14.46
CA ARG A 179 10.36 -9.43 15.82
C ARG A 179 11.58 -9.57 16.71
N ALA A 180 12.17 -10.77 16.78
CA ALA A 180 13.38 -11.00 17.57
C ALA A 180 14.54 -10.07 17.15
N TYR A 181 14.68 -9.81 15.84
CA TYR A 181 15.64 -8.82 15.36
C TYR A 181 15.31 -7.40 15.85
N ALA A 182 14.04 -6.99 15.81
CA ALA A 182 13.61 -5.67 16.29
C ALA A 182 13.84 -5.52 17.80
N ASP A 183 13.51 -6.53 18.59
CA ASP A 183 13.70 -6.51 20.05
C ASP A 183 15.20 -6.36 20.38
N ARG A 184 16.05 -7.16 19.73
CA ARG A 184 17.51 -7.04 19.89
C ARG A 184 18.02 -5.64 19.53
N ARG A 185 17.62 -5.07 18.39
CA ARG A 185 18.04 -3.71 17.99
C ARG A 185 17.49 -2.63 18.92
N THR A 186 16.33 -2.87 19.53
CA THR A 186 15.78 -1.98 20.56
C THR A 186 16.66 -1.98 21.80
N THR A 187 17.13 -3.15 22.26
CA THR A 187 18.09 -3.24 23.38
C THR A 187 19.45 -2.61 23.08
N GLU A 188 19.85 -2.57 21.80
CA GLU A 188 21.05 -1.87 21.32
C GLU A 188 20.85 -0.34 21.19
N GLY A 189 19.70 0.20 21.58
CA GLY A 189 19.41 1.64 21.62
C GLY A 189 18.92 2.26 20.32
N LEU A 190 18.54 1.46 19.31
CA LEU A 190 17.96 1.99 18.07
C LEU A 190 16.48 2.36 18.23
N SER A 191 16.09 3.45 17.60
CA SER A 191 14.68 3.83 17.46
C SER A 191 13.96 2.95 16.43
N MET A 192 12.63 2.81 16.57
CA MET A 192 11.81 2.02 15.64
C MET A 192 11.99 2.43 14.16
N PRO A 193 12.08 3.73 13.80
CA PRO A 193 12.39 4.12 12.42
C PRO A 193 13.75 3.61 11.92
N GLU A 194 14.78 3.55 12.77
CA GLU A 194 16.09 3.00 12.41
C GLU A 194 16.03 1.48 12.24
N ILE A 195 15.31 0.79 13.12
CA ILE A 195 15.07 -0.66 13.01
C ILE A 195 14.36 -0.99 11.69
N ILE A 196 13.31 -0.24 11.34
CA ILE A 196 12.59 -0.40 10.07
C ILE A 196 13.53 -0.20 8.88
N ARG A 197 14.44 0.79 8.92
CA ARG A 197 15.43 0.99 7.84
C ARG A 197 16.36 -0.21 7.69
N CYS A 198 16.85 -0.77 8.81
CA CYS A 198 17.65 -2.00 8.79
C CYS A 198 16.88 -3.16 8.16
N GLN A 199 15.63 -3.39 8.59
CA GLN A 199 14.81 -4.48 8.04
C GLN A 199 14.53 -4.31 6.55
N LYS A 200 14.22 -3.09 6.10
CA LYS A 200 14.04 -2.81 4.66
C LYS A 200 15.31 -3.12 3.86
N ARG A 201 16.50 -2.88 4.42
CA ARG A 201 17.78 -3.20 3.76
C ARG A 201 18.00 -4.71 3.63
N TYR A 202 17.65 -5.49 4.66
CA TYR A 202 17.70 -6.96 4.60
C TYR A 202 16.68 -7.52 3.62
N LEU A 203 15.44 -7.04 3.69
CA LEU A 203 14.38 -7.45 2.77
C LEU A 203 14.75 -7.15 1.32
N ALA A 204 15.37 -6.00 1.04
CA ALA A 204 15.83 -5.67 -0.32
C ALA A 204 16.90 -6.66 -0.84
N ARG A 205 17.77 -7.19 0.02
CA ARG A 205 18.74 -8.24 -0.37
C ARG A 205 18.03 -9.54 -0.73
N GLU A 206 17.12 -9.99 0.12
CA GLU A 206 16.32 -11.20 -0.10
C GLU A 206 15.49 -11.14 -1.39
N ILE A 207 14.89 -9.97 -1.65
CA ILE A 207 14.13 -9.71 -2.88
C ILE A 207 15.03 -9.77 -4.11
N LEU A 208 16.20 -9.12 -4.11
CA LEU A 208 17.08 -9.15 -5.29
C LEU A 208 17.53 -10.58 -5.62
N HIS A 209 17.80 -11.40 -4.60
CA HIS A 209 18.16 -12.80 -4.79
C HIS A 209 17.03 -13.59 -5.45
N SER A 210 15.81 -13.48 -4.92
CA SER A 210 14.65 -14.22 -5.44
C SER A 210 14.25 -13.76 -6.84
N LEU A 211 14.30 -12.44 -7.09
CA LEU A 211 14.04 -11.89 -8.42
C LEU A 211 15.02 -12.39 -9.47
N ARG A 212 16.31 -12.48 -9.14
CA ARG A 212 17.30 -13.03 -10.07
C ARG A 212 17.02 -14.50 -10.40
N ALA A 213 16.53 -15.27 -9.42
CA ALA A 213 16.09 -16.65 -9.67
C ALA A 213 14.89 -16.69 -10.62
N ASP A 214 13.90 -15.81 -10.41
CA ASP A 214 12.73 -15.69 -11.31
C ASP A 214 13.15 -15.30 -12.74
N TYR A 215 14.05 -14.32 -12.90
CA TYR A 215 14.55 -13.91 -14.22
C TYR A 215 15.32 -15.01 -14.95
N ALA A 216 16.10 -15.81 -14.23
CA ALA A 216 16.82 -16.94 -14.82
C ALA A 216 15.86 -18.00 -15.38
N GLN A 217 14.67 -18.13 -14.80
CA GLN A 217 13.63 -19.06 -15.27
C GLN A 217 12.84 -18.51 -16.48
N LEU A 218 12.74 -17.19 -16.62
CA LEU A 218 12.06 -16.53 -17.74
C LEU A 218 12.90 -16.44 -19.02
N SER A 219 14.21 -16.57 -18.92
CA SER A 219 15.16 -16.42 -20.03
C SER A 219 15.48 -17.76 -20.73
N THR A 220 14.67 -18.78 -20.48
CA THR A 220 14.66 -20.07 -21.17
C THR A 220 13.40 -20.19 -22.03
#